data_AF-A0A7W4FAR4-F1
#
_entry.id   AF-A0A7W4FAR4-F1
#
_cell.length_a   1.000
_cell.length_b   1.000
_cell.length_c   1.000
_cell.angle_alpha   90.00
_cell.angle_beta   90.00
_cell.angle_gamma   90.00
#
_symmetry.space_group_name_H-M   'P 1'
#
loop_
_entity.id
_entity.type
_entity.pdbx_description
1 polymer ?
#
loop_
_entity_poly.entity_id
_entity_poly.type
_entity_poly.pdbx_seq_one_letter_code
_entity_poly.pdbx_strand_id
1 'polypeptide(L)' 'MDKKNSYQSTASMAAKLEQGGNFEQAAYFWRIALHLAKNGTNEDWCWVRATLCERREQVLRSLTATC' A
#
# COMPACT_ATOMS: atom_id res chain seq x y z
N MET A 1 8.69 6.80 21.17
CA MET A 1 8.09 6.66 19.82
C MET A 1 6.88 5.73 19.91
N ASP A 2 5.69 6.32 19.93
CA ASP A 2 4.41 5.63 20.10
C ASP A 2 4.07 4.79 18.86
N LYS A 3 4.37 3.49 18.91
CA LYS A 3 4.18 2.51 17.83
C LYS A 3 2.75 2.46 17.24
N LYS A 4 1.73 2.91 17.98
CA LYS A 4 0.34 3.00 17.46
C LYS A 4 0.18 4.08 16.39
N ASN A 5 0.91 5.19 16.52
CA ASN A 5 0.85 6.28 15.55
C ASN A 5 1.54 5.91 14.23
N SER A 6 2.59 5.08 14.29
CA SER A 6 3.35 4.68 13.10
C SER A 6 2.50 3.93 12.08
N TYR A 7 1.74 2.91 12.49
CA TYR A 7 0.85 2.18 11.57
C TYR A 7 -0.15 3.11 10.89
N GLN A 8 -0.85 3.92 11.69
CA GLN A 8 -1.95 4.74 11.22
C GLN A 8 -1.46 5.85 10.28
N SER A 9 -0.31 6.46 10.57
CA SER A 9 0.35 7.43 9.69
C SER A 9 0.79 6.79 8.37
N THR A 10 1.42 5.61 8.42
CA THR A 10 1.86 4.88 7.23
C THR A 10 0.69 4.43 6.36
N ALA A 11 -0.36 3.85 6.96
CA ALA A 11 -1.56 3.44 6.25
C ALA A 11 -2.32 4.63 5.63
N SER A 12 -2.36 5.78 6.32
CA SER A 12 -2.96 7.00 5.78
C SER A 12 -2.18 7.56 4.59
N MET A 13 -0.84 7.49 4.63
CA MET A 13 0.01 7.87 3.50
C MET A 13 -0.20 6.93 2.30
N ALA A 14 -0.24 5.62 2.54
CA ALA A 14 -0.53 4.62 1.51
C ALA A 14 -1.87 4.89 0.82
N ALA A 15 -2.91 5.16 1.59
CA ALA A 15 -4.24 5.49 1.07
C ALA A 15 -4.25 6.77 0.22
N LYS A 16 -3.53 7.82 0.63
CA LYS A 16 -3.40 9.07 -0.16
C LYS A 16 -2.71 8.83 -1.50
N LEU A 17 -1.62 8.06 -1.49
CA LEU A 17 -0.89 7.70 -2.71
C LEU A 17 -1.75 6.87 -3.66
N GLU A 18 -2.52 5.92 -3.12
CA GLU A 18 -3.44 5.10 -3.89
C GLU A 18 -4.55 5.93 -4.54
N GLN A 19 -5.12 6.90 -3.81
CA GLN A 19 -6.09 7.86 -4.36
C GLN A 19 -5.47 8.77 -5.43
N GLY A 20 -4.19 9.12 -5.28
CA GLY A 20 -3.42 9.86 -6.28
C GLY A 20 -2.99 9.04 -7.49
N GLY A 21 -3.32 7.75 -7.56
CA GLY A 21 -2.94 6.86 -8.65
C GLY A 21 -1.47 6.41 -8.63
N ASN A 22 -0.72 6.75 -7.58
CA ASN A 22 0.66 6.30 -7.41
C ASN A 22 0.69 4.92 -6.75
N PHE A 23 0.35 3.90 -7.54
CA PHE A 23 0.18 2.54 -7.03
C PHE A 23 1.49 1.88 -6.61
N GLU A 24 2.61 2.18 -7.27
CA GLU A 24 3.93 1.69 -6.84
C GLU A 24 4.29 2.15 -5.43
N GLN A 25 4.21 3.46 -5.15
CA GLN A 25 4.50 3.97 -3.81
C GLN A 25 3.43 3.55 -2.80
N ALA A 26 2.15 3.49 -3.20
CA ALA A 26 1.09 3.01 -2.34
C ALA A 26 1.35 1.56 -1.87
N ALA A 27 1.74 0.67 -2.78
CA ALA A 27 2.10 -0.71 -2.45
C ALA A 27 3.23 -0.77 -1.42
N TYR A 28 4.30 0.02 -1.63
CA TYR A 28 5.42 0.11 -0.71
C TYR A 28 4.99 0.52 0.70
N PHE A 29 4.19 1.58 0.83
CA PHE A 29 3.71 2.03 2.14
C PHE A 29 2.72 1.03 2.77
N TRP A 30 1.89 0.33 1.99
CA TRP A 30 1.06 -0.76 2.51
C TRP A 30 1.90 -1.92 3.07
N ARG A 31 3.03 -2.27 2.45
CA ARG A 31 3.97 -3.27 2.98
C ARG A 31 4.63 -2.81 4.29
N ILE A 32 4.97 -1.53 4.42
CA ILE A 32 5.46 -1.00 5.70
C ILE A 32 4.35 -1.06 6.76
N ALA A 33 3.13 -0.68 6.40
CA ALA A 33 1.99 -0.72 7.32
C ALA A 33 1.68 -2.15 7.78
N LEU A 34 1.83 -3.14 6.89
CA LEU A 34 1.76 -4.56 7.21
C LEU A 34 2.74 -4.93 8.33
N HIS A 35 4.01 -4.54 8.22
CA HIS A 35 5.02 -4.83 9.26
C HIS A 35 4.79 -4.07 10.57
N LEU A 36 4.04 -2.97 10.55
CA LEU A 36 3.70 -2.17 11.73
C LEU A 36 2.37 -2.57 12.38
N ALA A 37 1.56 -3.37 11.67
CA ALA A 37 0.31 -3.87 12.19
C ALA A 37 0.56 -4.78 13.41
N LYS A 38 -0.39 -4.75 14.35
CA LYS A 38 -0.29 -5.49 15.63
C LYS A 38 -1.33 -6.60 15.74
N ASN A 39 -2.24 -6.69 14.78
CA ASN A 39 -3.31 -7.66 14.75
C ASN A 39 -3.46 -8.21 13.33
N GLY A 40 -3.89 -9.46 13.23
CA GLY A 40 -4.03 -10.14 11.95
C GLY A 40 -4.96 -9.41 10.98
N THR A 41 -6.03 -8.77 11.50
CA THR A 41 -6.96 -8.01 10.66
C THR A 41 -6.29 -6.86 9.91
N ASN A 42 -5.43 -6.07 10.58
CA ASN A 42 -4.72 -4.98 9.93
C ASN A 42 -3.60 -5.51 9.02
N GLU A 43 -2.99 -6.64 9.38
CA GLU A 43 -2.02 -7.31 8.52
C GLU A 43 -2.68 -7.77 7.21
N ASP A 44 -3.75 -8.55 7.29
CA ASP A 44 -4.50 -9.02 6.12
C ASP A 44 -4.97 -7.85 5.26
N TRP A 45 -5.49 -6.79 5.89
CA TRP A 45 -5.91 -5.59 5.18
C TRP A 45 -4.75 -4.94 4.40
N CYS A 46 -3.60 -4.75 5.05
CA CYS A 46 -2.44 -4.15 4.40
C CYS A 46 -1.88 -5.06 3.30
N TRP A 47 -1.88 -6.37 3.50
CA TRP A 47 -1.44 -7.34 2.52
C TRP A 47 -2.31 -7.30 1.26
N VAL A 48 -3.64 -7.37 1.41
CA VAL A 48 -4.59 -7.29 0.29
C VAL A 48 -4.40 -5.99 -0.48
N ARG A 49 -4.25 -4.86 0.23
CA ARG A 49 -4.08 -3.54 -0.41
C ARG A 49 -2.75 -3.40 -1.13
N ALA A 50 -1.66 -3.91 -0.56
CA ALA A 50 -0.36 -3.95 -1.24
C ALA A 50 -0.45 -4.75 -2.55
N THR A 51 -1.02 -5.96 -2.50
CA THR A 51 -1.18 -6.81 -3.69
C THR A 51 -2.08 -6.17 -4.74
N LEU A 52 -3.16 -5.49 -4.34
CA LEU A 52 -4.01 -4.74 -5.27
C LEU A 52 -3.22 -3.64 -5.99
N CYS A 53 -2.44 -2.85 -5.26
CA CYS A 53 -1.63 -1.78 -5.82
C CYS A 53 -0.53 -2.33 -6.76
N GLU A 54 0.16 -3.40 -6.36
CA GLU A 54 1.16 -4.09 -7.21
C GLU A 54 0.55 -4.57 -8.53
N ARG A 55 -0.66 -5.17 -8.49
CA ARG A 55 -1.37 -5.61 -9.70
C ARG A 55 -1.78 -4.43 -10.59
N ARG A 56 -2.30 -3.34 -9.99
CA ARG A 56 -2.67 -2.14 -10.75
C ARG A 56 -1.47 -1.53 -11.45
N GLU A 57 -0.34 -1.45 -10.75
CA GLU A 57 0.91 -0.97 -11.33
C GLU A 57 1.38 -1.85 -12.48
N GLN A 58 1.33 -3.18 -12.34
CA GLN A 58 1.67 -4.10 -13.43
C GLN A 58 0.77 -3.91 -14.66
N VAL A 59 -0.54 -3.78 -14.46
CA VAL A 59 -1.49 -3.52 -15.56
C VAL A 59 -1.17 -2.19 -16.23
N LEU A 60 -0.96 -1.12 -15.46
CA LEU A 60 -0.61 0.19 -16.01
C LEU A 60 0.69 0.13 -16.83
N ARG A 61 1.73 -0.51 -16.30
CA ARG A 61 3.00 -0.70 -17.02
C ARG A 61 2.80 -1.47 -18.32
N SER A 62 2.00 -2.54 -18.29
CA SER A 62 1.72 -3.34 -19.48
C SER A 62 0.97 -2.54 -20.54
N LEU A 63 0.04 -1.66 -20.14
CA LEU A 63 -0.68 -0.79 -21.07
C LEU A 63 0.25 0.25 -21.68
N THR A 64 1.15 0.86 -20.89
CA THR A 64 2.09 1.87 -21.36
C THR A 64 3.22 1.31 -22.24
N ALA A 65 3.51 0.02 -22.14
CA ALA A 65 4.57 -0.64 -22.92
C ALA A 65 4.15 -1.02 -24.35
N THR A 66 2.87 -0.81 -24.71
CA THR A 66 2.30 -1.18 -26.02
C THR A 66 2.28 -0.04 -27.05
N CYS A 67 2.98 1.07 -26.80
CA CYS A 67 3.10 2.21 -27.73
C CYS A 67 4.42 2.20 -28.48
#